data_AF-A0A2I1EFH4-F1
#
_entry.id   AF-A0A2I1EFH4-F1
#
_cell.length_a   1.000
_cell.length_b   1.000
_cell.length_c   1.000
_cell.angle_alpha   90.00
_cell.angle_beta   90.00
_cell.angle_gamma   90.00
#
_symmetry.space_group_name_H-M   'P 1'
#
loop_
_entity.id
_entity.type
_entity.pdbx_description
1 polymer ?
#
loop_
_entity_poly.entity_id
_entity_poly.type
_entity_poly.pdbx_seq_one_letter_code
_entity_poly.pdbx_strand_id
1 'polypeptide(L)'
;NTIQQRWATKKAGGSSHNNRDSPGKRLGIKKSDGEYVKAGNIIVRQHGTKFHPGEHVKIGKDFTIQALQPGYVKFYTYPERPERRYIGIIFDPNDKLPRTPTDPRSRRFDLIDLITYNEKLKKSREYAMNLRQNDS
;
A
#
# COMPACT_ATOMS: atom_id res chain seq x y z
N ASN A 1 23.77 -69.25 -33.69
CA ASN A 1 23.40 -67.82 -33.69
C ASN A 1 22.84 -67.43 -32.34
N THR A 2 23.71 -67.03 -31.42
CA THR A 2 23.31 -66.47 -30.12
C THR A 2 22.90 -65.01 -30.32
N ILE A 3 21.61 -64.72 -30.15
CA ILE A 3 21.10 -63.34 -30.18
C ILE A 3 21.47 -62.68 -28.85
N GLN A 4 22.43 -61.76 -28.86
CA GLN A 4 22.74 -60.95 -27.69
C GLN A 4 21.63 -59.91 -27.50
N GLN A 5 20.72 -60.14 -26.55
CA GLN A 5 19.73 -59.15 -26.14
C GLN A 5 20.34 -58.24 -25.06
N ARG A 6 20.48 -56.95 -25.37
CA ARG A 6 20.81 -55.94 -24.36
C ARG A 6 19.52 -55.30 -23.86
N TRP A 7 19.13 -55.62 -22.63
CA TRP A 7 18.12 -54.83 -21.93
C TRP A 7 18.80 -53.58 -21.39
N ALA A 8 18.42 -52.40 -21.90
CA ALA A 8 18.74 -51.17 -21.17
C ALA A 8 17.86 -51.14 -19.93
N THR A 9 18.43 -51.16 -18.73
CA THR A 9 17.62 -50.89 -17.54
C THR A 9 18.33 -49.99 -16.56
N LYS A 10 17.64 -48.86 -16.34
CA LYS A 10 17.98 -47.70 -15.51
C LYS A 10 19.17 -46.90 -16.08
N LYS A 11 18.87 -45.81 -16.79
CA LYS A 11 19.55 -44.58 -16.37
C LYS A 11 19.21 -44.49 -14.89
N ALA A 12 20.20 -44.51 -14.00
CA ALA A 12 20.03 -43.96 -12.66
C ALA A 12 19.83 -42.45 -12.83
N GLY A 13 18.71 -42.10 -13.48
CA GLY A 13 18.26 -40.78 -13.84
C GLY A 13 17.31 -40.37 -12.74
N GLY A 14 17.89 -39.89 -11.67
CA GLY A 14 17.18 -39.17 -10.63
C GLY A 14 18.24 -38.40 -9.92
N SER A 15 18.21 -37.06 -9.98
CA SER A 15 18.99 -36.27 -9.05
C SER A 15 18.60 -36.74 -7.64
N SER A 16 19.50 -37.44 -6.96
CA SER A 16 19.35 -37.66 -5.53
C SER A 16 19.65 -36.32 -4.87
N HIS A 17 18.77 -35.90 -3.95
CA HIS A 17 18.70 -34.63 -3.22
C HIS A 17 17.86 -33.52 -3.88
N ASN A 18 16.57 -33.50 -3.53
CA ASN A 18 15.65 -32.39 -3.77
C ASN A 18 15.88 -31.24 -2.75
N ASN A 19 17.08 -30.66 -2.74
CA ASN A 19 17.41 -29.52 -1.88
C ASN A 19 17.38 -28.20 -2.67
N ARG A 20 16.30 -27.98 -3.44
CA ARG A 20 16.07 -26.74 -4.20
C ARG A 20 14.95 -25.96 -3.53
N ASP A 21 15.30 -24.89 -2.84
CA ASP A 21 14.34 -23.92 -2.33
C ASP A 21 14.69 -22.52 -2.84
N SER A 22 13.68 -21.67 -2.96
CA SER A 22 13.81 -20.28 -3.34
C SER A 22 13.79 -19.38 -2.10
N PRO A 23 14.56 -18.28 -2.07
CA PRO A 23 14.49 -17.35 -0.96
C PRO A 23 13.10 -16.70 -0.89
N GLY A 24 12.63 -16.49 0.34
CA GLY A 24 11.36 -15.83 0.61
C GLY A 24 11.27 -14.44 -0.07
N LYS A 25 10.16 -14.20 -0.77
CA LYS A 25 9.95 -12.99 -1.58
C LYS A 25 9.50 -11.75 -0.79
N ARG A 26 9.44 -11.85 0.55
CA ARG A 26 9.06 -10.75 1.48
C ARG A 26 7.73 -10.09 1.12
N LEU A 27 6.76 -10.88 0.66
CA LEU A 27 5.39 -10.44 0.38
C LEU A 27 4.66 -10.08 1.67
N GLY A 28 3.44 -9.57 1.54
CA GLY A 28 2.56 -9.23 2.64
C GLY A 28 2.34 -7.73 2.79
N ILE A 29 1.61 -7.39 3.85
CA ILE A 29 1.24 -6.04 4.23
C ILE A 29 2.48 -5.29 4.72
N LYS A 30 2.61 -4.04 4.28
CA LYS A 30 3.69 -3.12 4.63
C LYS A 30 3.18 -1.91 5.41
N LYS A 31 1.90 -1.60 5.27
CA LYS A 31 1.21 -0.54 6.01
C LYS A 31 -0.09 -1.07 6.58
N SER A 32 -0.27 -0.90 7.89
CA SER A 32 -1.41 -1.43 8.65
C SER A 32 -2.62 -0.51 8.55
N ASP A 33 -3.78 -1.00 8.98
CA ASP A 33 -5.01 -0.20 9.05
C ASP A 33 -4.82 1.02 9.97
N GLY A 34 -5.25 2.20 9.54
CA GLY A 34 -5.08 3.46 10.25
C GLY A 34 -3.67 4.05 10.21
N GLU A 35 -2.71 3.42 9.53
CA GLU A 35 -1.35 3.96 9.45
C GLU A 35 -1.27 5.12 8.46
N TYR A 36 -0.55 6.19 8.83
CA TYR A 36 -0.29 7.32 7.95
C TYR A 36 0.71 6.95 6.84
N VAL A 37 0.39 7.30 5.60
CA VAL A 37 1.21 7.04 4.42
C VAL A 37 1.43 8.32 3.61
N LYS A 38 2.55 8.36 2.90
CA LYS A 38 2.84 9.36 1.86
C LYS A 38 2.48 8.80 0.48
N ALA A 39 2.27 9.68 -0.49
CA ALA A 39 2.14 9.27 -1.88
C ALA A 39 3.38 8.47 -2.32
N GLY A 40 3.17 7.36 -3.02
CA GLY A 40 4.21 6.42 -3.46
C GLY A 40 4.53 5.29 -2.48
N ASN A 41 4.08 5.36 -1.23
CA ASN A 41 4.30 4.28 -0.27
C ASN A 41 3.63 2.97 -0.75
N ILE A 42 4.33 1.85 -0.57
CA ILE A 42 3.77 0.51 -0.81
C ILE A 42 2.94 0.10 0.41
N ILE A 43 1.71 -0.35 0.18
CA ILE A 43 0.78 -0.80 1.22
C ILE A 43 0.79 -2.33 1.34
N VAL A 44 0.74 -3.05 0.21
CA VAL A 44 0.85 -4.52 0.19
C VAL A 44 1.63 -4.98 -1.04
N ARG A 45 2.52 -5.95 -0.85
CA ARG A 45 3.12 -6.73 -1.94
C ARG A 45 2.46 -8.11 -1.95
N GLN A 46 1.93 -8.55 -3.09
CA GLN A 46 1.13 -9.77 -3.15
C GLN A 46 1.35 -10.54 -4.45
N HIS A 47 0.99 -11.83 -4.45
CA HIS A 47 0.81 -12.60 -5.67
C HIS A 47 -0.67 -12.64 -6.01
N GLY A 48 -1.02 -12.19 -7.22
CA GLY A 48 -2.41 -11.94 -7.59
C GLY A 48 -3.06 -10.87 -6.70
N THR A 49 -4.36 -10.66 -6.87
CA THR A 49 -5.12 -9.64 -6.15
C THR A 49 -5.86 -10.25 -4.94
N LYS A 50 -5.15 -10.45 -3.82
CA LYS A 50 -5.80 -10.79 -2.53
C LYS A 50 -6.52 -9.59 -1.92
N PHE A 51 -5.98 -8.41 -2.20
CA PHE A 51 -6.61 -7.12 -1.99
C PHE A 51 -6.71 -6.40 -3.34
N HIS A 52 -7.79 -5.66 -3.51
CA HIS A 52 -8.08 -4.84 -4.68
C HIS A 52 -7.83 -3.36 -4.38
N PRO A 53 -7.46 -2.56 -5.38
CA PRO A 53 -7.31 -1.12 -5.20
C PRO A 53 -8.68 -0.46 -4.96
N GLY A 54 -8.77 0.33 -3.89
CA GLY A 54 -9.91 1.19 -3.55
C GLY A 54 -9.60 2.66 -3.82
N GLU A 55 -10.10 3.54 -2.95
CA GLU A 55 -9.92 5.00 -3.09
C GLU A 55 -8.46 5.43 -2.91
N HIS A 56 -8.00 6.39 -3.74
CA HIS A 56 -6.69 7.05 -3.65
C HIS A 56 -5.47 6.12 -3.67
N VAL A 57 -5.63 4.97 -4.33
CA VAL A 57 -4.63 3.91 -4.38
C VAL A 57 -4.54 3.36 -5.80
N LYS A 58 -3.37 2.89 -6.22
CA LYS A 58 -3.15 2.21 -7.50
C LYS A 58 -2.59 0.81 -7.31
N ILE A 59 -2.78 -0.03 -8.33
CA ILE A 59 -2.16 -1.35 -8.45
C ILE A 59 -1.05 -1.33 -9.51
N GLY A 60 0.10 -1.93 -9.18
CA GLY A 60 1.23 -2.10 -10.11
C GLY A 60 1.11 -3.37 -10.96
N LYS A 61 2.05 -3.55 -11.90
CA LYS A 61 2.15 -4.75 -12.76
C LYS A 61 2.27 -6.05 -11.97
N ASP A 62 2.97 -6.01 -10.83
CA ASP A 62 3.17 -7.15 -9.92
C ASP A 62 2.07 -7.24 -8.85
N PHE A 63 0.90 -6.62 -9.09
CA PHE A 63 -0.23 -6.54 -8.16
C PHE A 63 0.06 -5.83 -6.82
N THR A 64 1.22 -5.18 -6.68
CA THR A 64 1.56 -4.36 -5.52
C THR A 64 0.64 -3.15 -5.46
N ILE A 65 0.09 -2.88 -4.27
CA ILE A 65 -0.79 -1.74 -4.03
C ILE A 65 0.02 -0.59 -3.44
N GLN A 66 -0.15 0.61 -4.01
CA GLN A 66 0.60 1.81 -3.66
C GLN A 66 -0.32 3.01 -3.43
N ALA A 67 0.05 3.85 -2.47
CA ALA A 67 -0.63 5.10 -2.16
C ALA A 67 -0.47 6.12 -3.30
N LEU A 68 -1.57 6.74 -3.76
CA LEU A 68 -1.51 7.88 -4.69
C LEU A 68 -1.52 9.22 -3.97
N GLN A 69 -2.09 9.27 -2.78
CA GLN A 69 -2.22 10.46 -1.96
C GLN A 69 -1.76 10.13 -0.54
N PRO A 70 -1.28 11.11 0.22
CA PRO A 70 -1.02 10.92 1.63
C PRO A 70 -2.32 10.94 2.44
N GLY A 71 -2.34 10.18 3.53
CA GLY A 71 -3.52 9.96 4.36
C GLY A 71 -3.36 8.70 5.19
N TYR A 72 -4.46 8.10 5.61
CA TYR A 72 -4.50 6.92 6.45
C TYR A 72 -5.01 5.71 5.67
N VAL A 73 -4.33 4.58 5.81
CA VAL A 73 -4.72 3.33 5.13
C VAL A 73 -6.01 2.78 5.73
N LYS A 74 -6.95 2.36 4.89
CA LYS A 74 -8.13 1.61 5.32
C LYS A 74 -8.36 0.35 4.52
N PHE A 75 -8.58 -0.75 5.24
CA PHE A 75 -9.03 -2.02 4.70
C PHE A 75 -10.54 -2.14 4.85
N TYR A 76 -11.23 -2.50 3.78
CA TYR A 76 -12.69 -2.56 3.80
C TYR A 76 -13.23 -3.54 2.75
N THR A 77 -14.52 -3.85 2.83
CA THR A 77 -15.26 -4.66 1.87
C THR A 77 -16.49 -3.90 1.42
N TYR A 78 -16.96 -4.17 0.20
CA TYR A 78 -18.26 -3.67 -0.26
C TYR A 78 -19.33 -4.72 0.04
N PRO A 79 -20.49 -4.34 0.61
CA PRO A 79 -21.60 -5.27 0.80
C PRO A 79 -22.06 -5.94 -0.50
N GLU A 80 -21.97 -5.23 -1.63
CA GLU A 80 -22.37 -5.75 -2.94
C GLU A 80 -21.38 -6.78 -3.51
N ARG A 81 -20.15 -6.83 -2.98
CA ARG A 81 -19.06 -7.70 -3.46
C ARG A 81 -18.29 -8.31 -2.28
N PRO A 82 -18.94 -9.19 -1.50
CA PRO A 82 -18.38 -9.72 -0.26
C PRO A 82 -17.12 -10.58 -0.47
N GLU A 83 -16.92 -11.12 -1.67
CA GLU A 83 -15.77 -11.95 -2.01
C GLU A 83 -14.46 -11.14 -2.15
N ARG A 84 -14.56 -9.82 -2.32
CA ARG A 84 -13.40 -8.94 -2.56
C ARG A 84 -13.12 -8.03 -1.37
N ARG A 85 -11.83 -7.93 -1.03
CA ARG A 85 -11.32 -6.99 -0.03
C ARG A 85 -10.57 -5.86 -0.72
N TYR A 86 -10.73 -4.65 -0.23
CA TYR A 86 -10.20 -3.44 -0.83
C TYR A 86 -9.26 -2.73 0.14
N ILE A 87 -8.34 -1.95 -0.43
CA ILE A 87 -7.44 -1.07 0.30
C ILE A 87 -7.60 0.32 -0.30
N GLY A 88 -7.97 1.28 0.55
CA GLY A 88 -8.06 2.69 0.20
C GLY A 88 -7.24 3.55 1.15
N ILE A 89 -7.17 4.84 0.84
CA ILE A 89 -6.62 5.86 1.71
C ILE A 89 -7.70 6.91 1.99
N ILE A 90 -7.83 7.30 3.26
CA ILE A 90 -8.69 8.40 3.71
C ILE A 90 -7.82 9.59 4.13
N PHE A 91 -8.31 10.82 3.93
CA PHE A 91 -7.54 12.01 4.32
C PHE A 91 -7.63 12.27 5.82
N ASP A 92 -8.84 12.17 6.38
CA ASP A 92 -9.09 12.30 7.80
C ASP A 92 -9.17 10.92 8.47
N PRO A 93 -8.56 10.71 9.66
CA PRO A 93 -8.56 9.41 10.33
C PRO A 93 -9.95 8.85 10.67
N ASN A 94 -10.92 9.75 10.83
CA ASN A 94 -12.28 9.44 11.27
C ASN A 94 -13.21 9.05 10.10
N ASP A 95 -12.78 9.27 8.86
CA ASP A 95 -13.53 8.87 7.68
C ASP A 95 -13.65 7.34 7.60
N LYS A 96 -14.76 6.88 7.02
CA LYS A 96 -15.04 5.45 6.82
C LYS A 96 -15.11 5.12 5.34
N LEU A 97 -14.64 3.92 5.00
CA LEU A 97 -14.83 3.27 3.71
C LEU A 97 -15.62 1.97 3.93
N PRO A 98 -16.47 1.55 2.98
CA PRO A 98 -16.76 2.19 1.69
C PRO A 98 -17.62 3.45 1.83
N ARG A 99 -17.46 4.42 0.92
CA ARG A 99 -18.36 5.59 0.85
C ARG A 99 -19.70 5.19 0.22
N THR A 100 -20.78 5.88 0.60
CA THR A 100 -22.05 5.68 -0.09
C THR A 100 -22.00 6.37 -1.47
N PRO A 101 -22.77 5.90 -2.47
CA PRO A 101 -22.78 6.53 -3.80
C PRO A 101 -23.22 7.99 -3.81
N THR A 102 -24.03 8.39 -2.81
CA THR A 102 -24.56 9.75 -2.68
C THR A 102 -23.54 10.71 -2.08
N ASP A 103 -22.60 10.20 -1.28
CA ASP A 103 -21.59 11.03 -0.64
C ASP A 103 -20.67 11.69 -1.68
N PRO A 104 -20.30 12.97 -1.48
CA PRO A 104 -19.37 13.63 -2.38
C PRO A 104 -18.02 12.89 -2.38
N ARG A 105 -17.38 12.84 -3.55
CA ARG A 105 -16.04 12.25 -3.66
C ARG A 105 -15.05 13.09 -2.86
N SER A 106 -14.43 12.48 -1.87
CA SER A 106 -13.31 13.11 -1.16
C SER A 106 -12.16 13.34 -2.15
N ARG A 107 -11.75 14.60 -2.29
CA ARG A 107 -10.60 15.02 -3.10
C ARG A 107 -9.79 16.00 -2.27
N ARG A 108 -8.48 15.88 -2.33
CA ARG A 108 -7.58 16.85 -1.72
C ARG A 108 -7.04 17.78 -2.77
N PHE A 109 -7.01 19.06 -2.45
CA PHE A 109 -6.34 20.08 -3.25
C PHE A 109 -5.00 20.38 -2.59
N ASP A 110 -3.91 20.03 -3.26
CA ASP A 110 -2.55 20.15 -2.70
C ASP A 110 -1.98 21.57 -2.79
N LEU A 111 -2.76 22.56 -3.22
CA LEU A 111 -2.29 23.94 -3.33
C LEU A 111 -2.43 24.67 -2.00
N ILE A 112 -1.47 25.57 -1.77
CA ILE A 112 -1.41 26.43 -0.59
C ILE A 112 -1.73 27.86 -1.05
N ASP A 113 -2.63 28.55 -0.35
CA ASP A 113 -2.78 29.98 -0.52
C ASP A 113 -1.58 30.70 0.10
N LEU A 114 -0.74 31.28 -0.77
CA LEU A 114 0.50 31.94 -0.40
C LEU A 114 0.26 33.17 0.47
N ILE A 115 -0.87 33.87 0.29
CA ILE A 115 -1.19 35.08 1.06
C ILE A 115 -1.44 34.69 2.52
N THR A 116 -2.42 33.79 2.72
CA THR A 116 -2.77 33.25 4.03
C THR A 116 -1.56 32.61 4.73
N TYR A 117 -0.72 31.87 3.99
CA TYR A 117 0.48 31.25 4.54
C TYR A 117 1.50 32.27 5.06
N ASN A 118 1.79 33.31 4.27
CA ASN A 118 2.73 34.35 4.66
C ASN A 118 2.24 35.16 5.87
N GLU A 119 0.94 35.45 5.93
CA GLU A 119 0.33 36.11 7.10
C GLU A 119 0.45 35.26 8.37
N LYS A 120 0.19 33.94 8.26
CA LYS A 120 0.31 33.01 9.38
C LYS A 120 1.76 32.92 9.88
N LEU A 121 2.73 32.91 8.96
CA LEU A 121 4.15 32.96 9.30
C LEU A 121 4.50 34.24 10.05
N LYS A 122 4.06 35.41 9.58
CA LYS A 122 4.28 36.70 10.26
C LYS A 122 3.72 36.69 11.69
N LYS A 123 2.45 36.29 11.85
CA LYS A 123 1.81 36.16 13.18
C LYS A 123 2.58 35.25 14.13
N SER A 124 3.05 34.09 13.64
CA SER A 124 3.82 33.15 14.46
C SER A 124 5.16 33.73 14.92
N ARG A 125 5.84 34.51 14.06
CA ARG A 125 7.09 35.19 14.37
C ARG A 125 6.87 36.29 15.40
N GLU A 126 5.83 37.10 15.23
CA GLU A 126 5.44 38.13 16.22
C GLU A 126 5.14 37.50 17.58
N TYR A 127 4.34 36.43 17.63
CA TYR A 127 4.05 35.71 18.87
C TYR A 127 5.33 35.21 19.55
N ALA A 128 6.25 34.60 18.80
CA ALA A 128 7.51 34.12 19.34
C ALA A 128 8.43 35.25 19.83
N MET A 129 8.41 36.42 19.19
CA MET A 129 9.16 37.60 19.64
C MET A 129 8.58 38.18 20.93
N ASN A 130 7.25 38.28 21.03
CA ASN A 130 6.57 38.78 22.21
C ASN A 130 6.79 37.87 23.42
N LEU A 131 6.77 36.55 23.22
CA LEU A 131 7.04 35.59 24.30
C LEU A 131 8.45 35.79 24.89
N ARG A 132 9.46 35.97 24.04
CA ARG A 132 10.86 36.21 24.47
C ARG A 132 11.03 37.51 25.25
N GLN A 133 10.27 38.54 24.91
CA GLN A 133 10.32 39.83 25.61
C GLN A 133 9.64 39.78 26.98
N ASN A 134 8.62 38.92 27.15
CA ASN A 134 7.91 38.76 28.42
C ASN A 134 8.64 37.82 29.41
N ASP A 135 9.54 36.97 28.91
CA ASP A 135 10.37 36.08 29.73
C ASP A 135 11.68 36.74 30.23
N SER A 136 11.91 38.02 29.89
CA SER A 136 13.07 38.83 30.31
C SER A 136 12.68 39.85 31.38
#